data_AF-A0A9J5WJL7-F1
#
_entry.id   AF-A0A9J5WJL7-F1
#
_cell.length_a   1.000
_cell.length_b   1.000
_cell.length_c   1.000
_cell.angle_alpha   90.00
_cell.angle_beta   90.00
_cell.angle_gamma   90.00
#
_symmetry.space_group_name_H-M   'P 1'
#
loop_
_entity.id
_entity.type
_entity.pdbx_description
1 polymer ?
#
loop_
_entity_poly.entity_id
_entity_poly.type
_entity_poly.pdbx_seq_one_letter_code
_entity_poly.pdbx_strand_id
1 'polypeptide(L)'
;MSKKDLMGRKNKKGNPWIENEHKPFFKRFNFHGKGHWAKITKNFLPSRTSIQVASHAQKYFVRLLNSNSNSNERKRGEKSR
;
A
#
# COMPACT_ATOMS: atom_id res chain seq x y z
N MET A 1 -26.41 -14.16 -15.33
CA MET A 1 -25.43 -13.78 -14.28
C MET A 1 -24.04 -13.68 -14.91
N SER A 2 -23.36 -12.54 -14.74
CA SER A 2 -22.16 -12.20 -15.52
C SER A 2 -20.91 -12.92 -15.00
N LYS A 3 -20.03 -13.38 -15.91
CA LYS A 3 -18.78 -14.16 -15.69
C LYS A 3 -17.68 -13.47 -14.84
N LYS A 4 -18.02 -12.46 -14.04
CA LYS A 4 -17.06 -11.57 -13.36
C LYS A 4 -16.59 -12.10 -11.99
N ASP A 5 -17.30 -13.06 -11.41
CA ASP A 5 -17.09 -13.49 -10.02
C ASP A 5 -16.22 -14.76 -9.87
N LEU A 6 -15.60 -15.27 -10.94
CA LEU A 6 -14.88 -16.55 -10.92
C LEU A 6 -13.34 -16.46 -10.78
N MET A 7 -12.78 -15.28 -10.51
CA MET A 7 -11.34 -15.18 -10.19
C MET A 7 -11.18 -15.11 -8.66
N GLY A 8 -11.27 -16.27 -8.01
CA GLY A 8 -10.77 -16.44 -6.64
C GLY A 8 -9.36 -15.87 -6.57
N ARG A 9 -9.19 -14.75 -5.85
CA ARG A 9 -7.91 -14.06 -5.68
C ARG A 9 -6.95 -15.01 -4.98
N LYS A 10 -6.19 -15.79 -5.75
CA LYS A 10 -5.01 -16.51 -5.26
C LYS A 10 -4.19 -15.46 -4.52
N ASN A 11 -4.12 -15.55 -3.20
CA ASN A 11 -3.34 -14.66 -2.34
C ASN A 11 -1.85 -14.87 -2.67
N LYS A 12 -1.40 -14.34 -3.80
CA LYS A 12 0.02 -14.14 -4.09
C LYS A 12 0.49 -13.24 -2.96
N LYS A 13 1.30 -13.81 -2.04
CA LYS A 13 1.95 -13.08 -0.96
C LYS A 13 2.48 -11.77 -1.57
N GLY A 14 1.86 -10.64 -1.23
CA GLY A 14 2.22 -9.37 -1.85
C GLY A 14 3.68 -9.08 -1.54
N ASN A 15 4.47 -8.70 -2.55
CA ASN A 15 5.87 -8.36 -2.31
C ASN A 15 5.94 -7.34 -1.17
N PRO A 16 6.72 -7.59 -0.10
CA PRO A 16 6.87 -6.63 0.98
C PRO A 16 7.43 -5.30 0.44
N TRP A 17 7.11 -4.18 1.09
CA TRP A 17 7.70 -2.90 0.73
C TRP A 17 9.17 -2.91 1.14
N ILE A 18 10.07 -2.84 0.16
CA ILE A 18 11.51 -2.76 0.40
C ILE A 18 11.94 -1.28 0.48
N GLU A 19 13.02 -1.00 1.21
CA GLU A 19 13.53 0.37 1.38
C GLU A 19 13.80 1.09 0.06
N ASN A 20 14.27 0.36 -0.96
CA ASN A 20 14.58 0.91 -2.29
C ASN A 20 13.33 1.44 -3.02
N GLU A 21 12.15 0.88 -2.71
CA GLU A 21 10.86 1.39 -3.21
C GLU A 21 10.28 2.45 -2.25
N HIS A 22 10.50 2.29 -0.95
CA HIS A 22 9.89 3.11 0.08
C HIS A 22 10.48 4.53 0.16
N LYS A 23 11.80 4.67 0.01
CA LYS A 23 12.51 5.98 -0.03
C LYS A 23 12.02 6.90 -1.17
N PRO A 24 12.02 6.46 -2.45
CA PRO A 24 11.54 7.30 -3.54
C PRO A 24 10.03 7.57 -3.42
N PHE A 25 9.24 6.62 -2.93
CA PHE A 25 7.82 6.85 -2.63
C PHE A 25 7.64 8.05 -1.69
N PHE A 26 8.35 8.08 -0.56
CA PHE A 26 8.26 9.18 0.42
C PHE A 26 8.73 10.51 -0.13
N LYS A 27 9.87 10.52 -0.83
CA LYS A 27 10.41 11.74 -1.45
C LYS A 27 9.41 12.36 -2.42
N ARG A 28 8.73 11.54 -3.23
CA ARG A 28 7.73 12.00 -4.20
C ARG A 28 6.40 12.32 -3.56
N PHE A 29 6.02 11.59 -2.52
CA PHE A 29 4.85 11.90 -1.72
C PHE A 29 4.98 13.29 -1.07
N ASN A 30 6.14 13.61 -0.50
CA ASN A 30 6.40 14.90 0.11
C ASN A 30 6.39 16.05 -0.92
N PHE A 31 6.83 15.77 -2.15
CA PHE A 31 6.88 16.77 -3.22
C PHE A 31 5.53 17.01 -3.94
N HIS A 32 4.76 15.95 -4.22
CA HIS A 32 3.51 16.03 -4.99
C HIS A 32 2.24 16.06 -4.12
N GLY A 33 2.34 15.78 -2.83
CA GLY A 33 1.19 15.67 -1.93
C GLY A 33 0.34 14.41 -2.13
N LYS A 34 -0.75 14.30 -1.36
CA LYS A 34 -1.73 13.19 -1.43
C LYS A 34 -2.51 13.27 -2.74
N GLY A 35 -2.59 12.16 -3.49
CA GLY A 35 -3.49 12.01 -4.66
C GLY A 35 -2.82 11.71 -5.99
N HIS A 36 -1.53 12.02 -6.15
CA HIS A 36 -0.80 11.81 -7.41
C HIS A 36 -0.20 10.40 -7.57
N TRP A 37 -0.91 9.37 -7.08
CA TRP A 37 -0.39 8.01 -6.99
C TRP A 37 0.02 7.44 -8.35
N ALA A 38 -0.79 7.66 -9.39
CA ALA A 38 -0.53 7.15 -10.74
C ALA A 38 0.78 7.72 -11.34
N LYS A 39 1.04 9.01 -11.13
CA LYS A 39 2.23 9.70 -11.62
C LYS A 39 3.48 9.23 -10.87
N ILE A 40 3.35 9.02 -9.56
CA ILE A 40 4.44 8.50 -8.73
C ILE A 40 4.77 7.05 -9.11
N THR A 41 3.76 6.20 -9.33
CA THR A 41 4.01 4.80 -9.67
C THR A 41 4.66 4.62 -11.02
N LYS A 42 4.19 5.34 -12.04
CA LYS A 42 4.67 5.16 -13.42
C LYS A 42 6.16 5.46 -13.56
N ASN A 43 6.67 6.42 -12.79
CA ASN A 43 8.06 6.87 -12.90
C ASN A 43 9.00 6.31 -11.82
N PHE A 44 8.48 5.92 -10.64
CA PHE A 44 9.33 5.60 -9.48
C PHE A 44 9.08 4.23 -8.88
N LEU A 45 7.95 3.60 -9.19
CA LEU A 45 7.58 2.28 -8.66
C LEU A 45 7.03 1.40 -9.78
N PRO A 46 7.87 0.95 -10.73
CA PRO A 46 7.42 0.12 -11.84
C PRO A 46 6.81 -1.21 -11.36
N SER A 47 7.25 -1.72 -10.21
CA SER A 47 6.78 -2.96 -9.59
C SER A 47 5.48 -2.81 -8.80
N ARG A 48 4.94 -1.59 -8.62
CA ARG A 48 3.76 -1.32 -7.80
C ARG A 48 2.67 -0.59 -8.60
N THR A 49 1.45 -1.08 -8.48
CA THR A 49 0.29 -0.43 -9.09
C THR A 49 -0.18 0.74 -8.23
N SER A 50 -0.72 1.80 -8.86
CA SER A 50 -1.27 3.00 -8.18
C SER A 50 -2.26 2.66 -7.06
N ILE A 51 -3.09 1.63 -7.25
CA ILE A 51 -4.04 1.11 -6.26
C ILE A 51 -3.32 0.52 -5.03
N GLN A 52 -2.24 -0.24 -5.24
CA GLN A 52 -1.44 -0.81 -4.15
C GLN A 52 -0.76 0.29 -3.35
N VAL A 53 -0.27 1.33 -4.04
CA VAL A 53 0.37 2.49 -3.43
C VAL A 53 -0.61 3.32 -2.61
N ALA A 54 -1.82 3.57 -3.13
CA ALA A 54 -2.87 4.24 -2.36
C ALA A 54 -3.25 3.46 -1.10
N SER A 55 -3.43 2.14 -1.21
CA SER A 55 -3.72 1.27 -0.04
C SER A 55 -2.59 1.26 0.98
N HIS A 56 -1.34 1.26 0.51
CA HIS A 56 -0.17 1.36 1.37
C HIS A 56 -0.08 2.70 2.08
N ALA A 57 -0.26 3.81 1.35
CA ALA A 57 -0.26 5.16 1.91
C ALA A 57 -1.30 5.28 3.02
N GLN A 58 -2.54 4.85 2.76
CA GLN A 58 -3.62 4.85 3.75
C GLN A 58 -3.23 4.07 5.02
N LYS A 59 -2.79 2.82 4.88
CA LYS A 59 -2.39 1.99 6.03
C LYS A 59 -1.16 2.55 6.73
N TYR A 60 -0.22 3.13 6.00
CA TYR A 60 0.99 3.73 6.55
C TYR A 60 0.65 4.92 7.44
N PHE A 61 -0.23 5.83 7.02
CA PHE A 61 -0.63 6.96 7.84
C PHE A 61 -1.44 6.54 9.07
N VAL A 62 -2.36 5.58 8.93
CA VAL A 62 -3.09 5.05 10.10
C VAL A 62 -2.12 4.39 11.08
N ARG A 63 -1.16 3.60 10.59
CA ARG A 63 -0.10 3.03 11.43
C ARG A 63 0.75 4.11 12.08
N LEU A 64 1.17 5.13 11.35
CA LEU A 64 1.99 6.22 11.89
C LEU A 64 1.28 6.96 13.03
N LEU A 65 -0.02 7.24 12.86
CA LEU A 65 -0.86 7.85 13.89
C LEU A 65 -0.99 6.96 15.13
N ASN A 66 -1.16 5.64 14.94
CA ASN A 66 -1.30 4.69 16.04
C ASN A 66 0.05 4.28 16.68
N SER A 67 1.14 4.28 15.93
CA SER A 67 2.49 3.89 16.39
C SER A 67 3.12 4.95 17.28
N ASN A 68 2.68 6.21 17.19
CA ASN A 68 3.04 7.26 18.15
C ASN A 68 2.49 6.99 19.57
N SER A 69 1.62 5.98 19.73
CA SER A 69 0.97 5.61 21.00
C SER A 69 1.53 4.33 21.65
N ASN A 70 2.75 3.91 21.32
CA ASN A 70 3.42 2.76 21.95
C ASN A 70 2.69 1.41 21.79
N SER A 71 2.94 0.68 20.69
CA SER A 71 3.01 -0.80 20.71
C SER A 71 3.32 -1.37 19.32
N ASN A 72 4.38 -2.18 19.27
CA ASN A 72 4.66 -3.14 18.22
C ASN A 72 3.47 -4.12 18.11
N GLU A 73 2.49 -3.84 17.25
CA GLU A 73 1.47 -4.85 16.96
C GLU A 73 1.16 -4.98 15.48
N ARG A 74 1.75 -6.03 14.90
CA ARG A 74 1.33 -6.63 13.64
C ARG A 74 -0.03 -7.31 13.87
N LYS A 75 -1.11 -6.58 14.17
CA LYS A 75 -2.47 -7.14 14.04
C LYS A 75 -2.77 -7.30 12.56
N ARG A 76 -2.36 -8.46 12.01
CA ARG A 76 -3.02 -9.03 10.84
C ARG A 76 -4.48 -9.16 11.24
N GLY A 77 -5.33 -8.29 10.71
CA GLY A 77 -6.77 -8.40 10.88
C GLY A 77 -7.20 -9.77 10.41
N GLU A 78 -7.49 -10.64 11.35
CA GLU A 78 -8.32 -11.81 11.17
C GLU A 78 -9.68 -11.28 10.74
N LYS A 79 -9.96 -11.36 9.44
CA LYS A 79 -11.25 -10.98 8.90
C LYS A 79 -12.18 -12.14 9.27
N SER A 80 -12.88 -12.01 10.40
CA SER A 80 -13.96 -12.92 10.76
C SER A 80 -14.90 -13.08 9.57
N ARG A 81 -15.21 -14.34 9.29
CA ARG A 81 -16.15 -14.79 8.27
C ARG A 81 -17.54 -14.22 8.49
#